data_AF-A0A0M6YNS4-F1
#
_entry.id   AF-A0A0M6YNS4-F1
#
_cell.length_a   1.000
_cell.length_b   1.000
_cell.length_c   1.000
_cell.angle_alpha   90.00
_cell.angle_beta   90.00
_cell.angle_gamma   90.00
#
_symmetry.space_group_name_H-M   'P 1'
#
loop_
_entity.id
_entity.type
_entity.pdbx_description
1 polymer ?
#
loop_
_entity_poly.entity_id
_entity_poly.type
_entity_poly.pdbx_seq_one_letter_code
_entity_poly.pdbx_strand_id
1 'polypeptide(L)'
;MTRGAAFAEAPLVVNGWSIYAHPVFFDQLEGLIEEVEVRKVRDSKNWYKKNCTKRLAAIFKLANWAIPAEPSAPAFRHGDTRGDYRKHWFRAKFFQQCRLFYRINSDAKVLVLAW
;
A
#
# COMPACT_ATOMS: atom_id res chain seq x y z
N MET A 1 26.09 -12.47 3.34
CA MET A 1 25.08 -13.43 2.84
C MET A 1 23.97 -12.63 2.18
N THR A 2 24.11 -12.41 0.88
CA THR A 2 23.13 -11.74 0.03
C THR A 2 21.93 -12.68 -0.11
N ARG A 3 20.81 -12.35 0.53
CA ARG A 3 19.54 -13.06 0.31
C ARG A 3 19.03 -12.65 -1.07
N GLY A 4 19.55 -13.33 -2.09
CA GLY A 4 19.11 -13.24 -3.46
C GLY A 4 17.71 -13.83 -3.61
N ALA A 5 16.90 -13.11 -4.38
CA ALA A 5 15.71 -13.57 -5.09
C ALA A 5 14.69 -14.40 -4.28
N ALA A 6 13.75 -13.70 -3.64
CA ALA A 6 12.41 -14.24 -3.40
C ALA A 6 11.37 -13.19 -3.81
N PHE A 7 11.33 -12.84 -5.10
CA PHE A 7 10.20 -12.12 -5.70
C PHE A 7 9.89 -12.77 -7.05
N ALA A 8 9.56 -14.06 -7.02
CA ALA A 8 9.02 -14.79 -8.16
C ALA A 8 7.70 -15.48 -7.78
N GLU A 9 6.92 -14.86 -6.89
CA GLU A 9 5.48 -15.11 -6.85
C GLU A 9 4.84 -14.23 -7.91
N ALA A 10 3.90 -14.78 -8.68
CA ALA A 10 3.18 -14.00 -9.68
C ALA A 10 2.57 -12.75 -9.00
N PRO A 11 2.67 -11.56 -9.62
CA PRO A 11 2.15 -10.34 -9.00
C PRO A 11 0.66 -10.52 -8.71
N LEU A 12 0.21 -9.96 -7.59
CA LEU A 12 -1.22 -9.86 -7.33
C LEU A 12 -1.85 -9.02 -8.44
N VAL A 13 -2.79 -9.60 -9.20
CA VAL A 13 -3.48 -8.89 -10.28
C VAL A 13 -4.85 -8.42 -9.81
N VAL A 14 -5.09 -7.12 -9.85
CA VAL A 14 -6.37 -6.50 -9.47
C VAL A 14 -6.76 -5.47 -10.53
N ASN A 15 -7.98 -5.53 -11.05
CA ASN A 15 -8.46 -4.64 -12.12
C ASN A 15 -7.50 -4.55 -13.33
N GLY A 16 -6.79 -5.65 -13.62
CA GLY A 16 -5.80 -5.73 -14.70
C GLY A 16 -4.47 -5.04 -14.39
N TRP A 17 -4.22 -4.63 -13.15
CA TRP A 17 -2.95 -4.10 -12.68
C TRP A 17 -2.16 -5.16 -11.92
N SER A 18 -0.90 -5.36 -12.30
CA SER A 18 0.07 -6.15 -11.56
C SER A 18 0.60 -5.34 -10.39
N ILE A 19 0.29 -5.77 -9.17
CA ILE A 19 0.66 -5.09 -7.93
C ILE A 19 1.91 -5.74 -7.34
N TYR A 20 2.90 -4.90 -7.07
CA TYR A 20 4.12 -5.24 -6.36
C TYR A 20 4.25 -4.39 -5.09
N ALA A 21 4.98 -4.91 -4.12
CA ALA A 21 5.32 -4.21 -2.89
C ALA A 21 6.83 -4.05 -2.79
N HIS A 22 7.30 -2.86 -2.41
CA HIS A 22 8.70 -2.69 -2.02
C HIS A 22 9.00 -3.53 -0.76
N PRO A 23 10.18 -4.17 -0.62
CA PRO A 23 10.49 -5.03 0.52
C PRO A 23 10.26 -4.35 1.88
N VAL A 24 10.72 -3.11 2.04
CA VAL A 24 10.49 -2.32 3.26
C VAL A 24 9.00 -2.09 3.56
N PHE A 25 8.16 -1.94 2.52
CA PHE A 25 6.72 -1.83 2.71
C PHE A 25 6.13 -3.17 3.17
N PHE A 26 6.60 -4.27 2.59
CA PHE A 26 6.18 -5.62 2.96
C PHE A 26 6.51 -5.93 4.42
N ASP A 27 7.75 -5.70 4.86
CA ASP A 27 8.19 -5.90 6.25
C ASP A 27 7.32 -5.11 7.25
N GLN A 28 6.99 -3.86 6.91
CA GLN A 28 6.13 -3.03 7.75
C GLN A 28 4.67 -3.46 7.74
N LEU A 29 4.17 -4.02 6.64
CA LEU A 29 2.83 -4.57 6.53
C LEU A 29 2.71 -5.86 7.35
N GLU A 30 3.70 -6.75 7.27
CA GLU A 30 3.77 -7.97 8.09
C GLU A 30 3.75 -7.63 9.59
N GLY A 31 4.62 -6.71 10.03
CA GLY A 31 4.63 -6.27 11.43
C GLY A 31 3.28 -5.67 11.88
N LEU A 32 2.57 -4.97 11.00
CA LEU A 32 1.24 -4.44 11.29
C LEU A 32 0.17 -5.54 11.38
N ILE A 33 0.28 -6.59 10.55
CA ILE A 33 -0.60 -7.77 10.60
C ILE A 33 -0.40 -8.52 11.92
N GLU A 34 0.84 -8.81 12.29
CA GLU A 34 1.18 -9.46 13.56
C GLU A 34 0.65 -8.65 14.75
N GLU A 35 0.83 -7.33 14.72
CA GLU A 35 0.32 -6.42 15.73
C GLU A 35 -1.21 -6.51 15.91
N VAL A 36 -1.94 -6.70 14.81
CA VAL A 36 -3.40 -6.88 14.79
C VAL A 36 -3.80 -8.26 15.31
N GLU A 37 -3.11 -9.32 14.89
CA GLU A 37 -3.41 -10.70 15.33
C GLU A 37 -3.15 -10.88 16.83
N VAL A 38 -2.03 -10.38 17.37
CA VAL A 38 -1.76 -10.38 18.82
C VAL A 38 -2.88 -9.68 19.60
N ARG A 39 -3.39 -8.55 19.09
CA ARG A 39 -4.50 -7.83 19.72
C ARG A 39 -5.82 -8.57 19.61
N LYS A 40 -6.07 -9.25 18.50
CA LYS A 40 -7.29 -10.05 18.29
C LYS A 40 -7.36 -11.19 19.28
N VAL A 41 -6.22 -11.84 19.57
CA VAL A 41 -6.13 -12.85 20.64
C VAL A 41 -6.38 -12.22 22.02
N ARG A 42 -5.79 -11.05 22.30
CA ARG A 42 -5.90 -10.38 23.61
C ARG A 42 -7.31 -9.80 23.90
N ASP A 43 -7.98 -9.25 22.90
CA ASP A 43 -9.28 -8.57 23.02
C ASP A 43 -10.13 -8.82 21.78
N SER A 44 -10.64 -10.05 21.67
CA SER A 44 -11.41 -10.54 20.52
C SER A 44 -12.70 -9.74 20.24
N LYS A 45 -13.22 -9.00 21.23
CA LYS A 45 -14.44 -8.20 21.10
C LYS A 45 -14.18 -6.76 20.64
N ASN A 46 -13.01 -6.18 20.91
CA ASN A 46 -12.75 -4.76 20.57
C ASN A 46 -11.48 -4.50 19.75
N TRP A 47 -10.73 -5.53 19.33
CA TRP A 47 -9.52 -5.38 18.50
C TRP A 47 -9.75 -4.53 17.24
N TYR A 48 -10.92 -4.63 16.60
CA TYR A 48 -11.25 -3.88 15.38
C TYR A 48 -11.34 -2.35 15.57
N LYS A 49 -11.53 -1.89 16.82
CA LYS A 49 -11.62 -0.45 17.13
C LYS A 49 -10.24 0.21 17.21
N LYS A 50 -9.17 -0.58 17.33
CA LYS A 50 -7.79 -0.11 17.54
C LYS A 50 -7.19 0.49 16.27
N ASN A 51 -6.25 1.42 16.45
CA ASN A 51 -5.65 2.17 15.34
C ASN A 51 -4.86 1.28 14.38
N CYS A 52 -4.14 0.26 14.87
CA CYS A 52 -3.42 -0.70 14.01
C CYS A 52 -4.38 -1.41 13.05
N THR A 53 -5.52 -1.91 13.56
CA THR A 53 -6.54 -2.59 12.75
C THR A 53 -7.17 -1.67 11.72
N LYS A 54 -7.50 -0.43 12.12
CA LYS A 54 -8.03 0.58 11.19
C LYS A 54 -7.03 0.92 10.09
N ARG A 55 -5.75 1.08 10.44
CA ARG A 55 -4.66 1.32 9.47
C ARG A 55 -4.51 0.15 8.50
N LEU A 56 -4.49 -1.08 9.02
CA LEU A 56 -4.39 -2.28 8.21
C LEU A 56 -5.56 -2.37 7.22
N ALA A 57 -6.79 -2.22 7.71
CA ALA A 57 -7.99 -2.23 6.88
C ALA A 57 -7.97 -1.13 5.80
N ALA A 58 -7.47 0.06 6.13
CA ALA A 58 -7.33 1.15 5.16
C ALA A 58 -6.29 0.83 4.07
N ILE A 59 -5.14 0.26 4.44
CA ILE A 59 -4.11 -0.17 3.48
C ILE A 59 -4.68 -1.24 2.53
N PHE A 60 -5.33 -2.27 3.07
CA PHE A 60 -5.99 -3.30 2.25
C PHE A 60 -7.03 -2.70 1.31
N LYS A 61 -7.84 -1.75 1.81
CA LYS A 61 -8.86 -1.09 0.99
C LYS A 61 -8.25 -0.29 -0.16
N LEU A 62 -7.15 0.41 0.10
CA LEU A 62 -6.44 1.19 -0.90
C LEU A 62 -5.78 0.28 -1.94
N ALA A 63 -5.05 -0.74 -1.49
CA ALA A 63 -4.28 -1.64 -2.35
C ALA A 63 -5.16 -2.53 -3.24
N ASN A 64 -6.32 -2.99 -2.76
CA ASN A 64 -7.17 -3.94 -3.49
C ASN A 64 -8.36 -3.34 -4.22
N TRP A 65 -8.76 -2.10 -3.90
CA TRP A 65 -9.94 -1.51 -4.55
C TRP A 65 -9.69 -0.09 -5.02
N ALA A 66 -9.34 0.83 -4.12
CA ALA A 66 -9.35 2.25 -4.45
C ALA A 66 -8.26 2.62 -5.46
N ILE A 67 -7.02 2.13 -5.26
CA ILE A 67 -5.92 2.46 -6.15
C ILE A 67 -6.07 1.71 -7.48
N PRO A 68 -6.27 0.38 -7.55
CA PRO A 68 -6.38 -0.32 -8.84
C PRO A 68 -7.58 0.09 -9.69
N ALA A 69 -8.65 0.63 -9.10
CA ALA A 69 -9.80 1.15 -9.86
C ALA A 69 -9.43 2.37 -10.71
N GLU A 70 -8.67 3.32 -10.14
CA GLU A 70 -8.20 4.50 -10.87
C GLU A 70 -6.83 4.97 -10.35
N PRO A 71 -5.72 4.31 -10.73
CA PRO A 71 -4.41 4.57 -10.12
C PRO A 71 -3.87 5.97 -10.39
N SER A 72 -4.33 6.62 -11.45
CA SER A 72 -3.92 7.97 -11.85
C SER A 72 -4.88 9.07 -11.37
N ALA A 73 -5.86 8.75 -10.52
CA ALA A 73 -6.89 9.69 -10.08
C ALA A 73 -6.26 10.99 -9.53
N PRO A 74 -6.83 12.17 -9.84
CA PRO A 74 -6.31 13.46 -9.36
C PRO A 74 -6.18 13.52 -7.83
N ALA A 75 -7.04 12.81 -7.11
CA ALA A 75 -7.02 12.71 -5.64
C ALA A 75 -5.70 12.11 -5.09
N PHE A 76 -4.98 11.32 -5.88
CA PHE A 76 -3.71 10.70 -5.50
C PHE A 76 -2.49 11.47 -5.99
N ARG A 77 -2.67 12.52 -6.81
CA ARG A 77 -1.55 13.32 -7.30
C ARG A 77 -0.98 14.20 -6.21
N HIS A 78 0.34 14.41 -6.27
CA HIS A 78 0.99 15.46 -5.50
C HIS A 78 0.76 16.81 -6.22
N GLY A 79 0.56 17.90 -5.49
CA GLY A 79 0.44 19.23 -6.11
C GLY A 79 1.72 19.64 -6.84
N ASP A 80 1.59 20.44 -7.91
CA ASP A 80 2.64 20.78 -8.89
C ASP A 80 3.79 21.67 -8.35
N THR A 81 3.93 21.87 -7.05
CA THR A 81 4.87 22.85 -6.46
C THR A 81 6.35 22.45 -6.55
N ARG A 82 6.69 21.29 -7.11
CA ARG A 82 8.08 20.87 -7.33
C ARG A 82 8.16 20.24 -8.71
N GLY A 83 8.90 20.89 -9.61
CA GLY A 83 9.01 20.58 -11.04
C GLY A 83 9.25 19.12 -11.41
N ASP A 84 9.12 18.84 -12.71
CA ASP A 84 8.88 17.55 -13.40
C ASP A 84 9.51 16.26 -12.84
N TYR A 85 10.59 16.34 -12.07
CA TYR A 85 11.39 15.22 -11.58
C TYR A 85 10.70 14.29 -10.55
N ARG A 86 9.50 14.59 -10.04
CA ARG A 86 8.78 13.73 -9.06
C ARG A 86 7.33 13.38 -9.44
N LYS A 87 6.95 13.54 -10.71
CA LYS A 87 5.57 13.26 -11.20
C LYS A 87 5.15 11.78 -11.15
N HIS A 88 6.10 10.86 -10.97
CA HIS A 88 5.84 9.41 -11.00
C HIS A 88 5.36 8.82 -9.66
N TRP A 89 5.34 9.63 -8.60
CA TRP A 89 4.90 9.21 -7.28
C TRP A 89 3.51 9.76 -6.96
N PHE A 90 2.62 8.83 -6.61
CA PHE A 90 1.28 9.09 -6.14
C PHE A 90 1.20 8.86 -4.63
N ARG A 91 0.22 9.48 -3.99
CA ARG A 91 0.03 9.43 -2.53
C ARG A 91 -1.45 9.36 -2.17
N ALA A 92 -1.85 8.24 -1.59
CA ALA A 92 -3.15 8.10 -0.93
C ALA A 92 -3.05 8.55 0.53
N LYS A 93 -3.89 9.52 0.94
CA LYS A 93 -3.98 9.98 2.33
C LYS A 93 -5.11 9.27 3.07
N PHE A 94 -4.87 8.87 4.31
CA PHE A 94 -5.89 8.30 5.20
C PHE A 94 -5.58 8.68 6.66
N PHE A 95 -6.61 8.79 7.50
CA PHE A 95 -6.49 9.20 8.91
C PHE A 95 -5.62 10.46 9.16
N GLN A 96 -5.68 11.45 8.26
CA GLN A 96 -4.93 12.73 8.26
C GLN A 96 -3.40 12.62 8.18
N GLN A 97 -2.78 11.77 9.00
CA GLN A 97 -1.33 11.61 9.12
C GLN A 97 -0.78 10.45 8.30
N CYS A 98 -1.60 9.43 7.98
CA CYS A 98 -1.12 8.25 7.25
C CYS A 98 -1.12 8.49 5.74
N ARG A 99 -0.06 8.04 5.08
CA ARG A 99 0.18 8.23 3.66
C ARG A 99 0.70 6.93 3.08
N LEU A 100 0.00 6.37 2.09
CA LEU A 100 0.49 5.27 1.28
C LEU A 100 1.01 5.85 -0.03
N PHE A 101 2.26 5.54 -0.38
CA PHE A 101 2.86 5.98 -1.63
C PHE A 101 2.87 4.86 -2.64
N TYR A 102 2.81 5.22 -3.91
CA TYR A 102 2.96 4.24 -4.97
C TYR A 102 3.43 4.91 -6.26
N ARG A 103 3.95 4.09 -7.17
CA ARG A 103 4.24 4.49 -8.54
C ARG A 103 3.49 3.58 -9.50
N ILE A 104 3.21 4.08 -10.69
CA ILE A 104 2.59 3.30 -11.75
C ILE A 104 3.43 3.35 -13.02
N ASN A 105 3.41 2.26 -13.77
CA ASN A 105 3.76 2.24 -15.18
C ASN A 105 2.48 1.86 -15.93
N SER A 106 1.85 2.85 -16.58
CA SER A 106 0.56 2.67 -17.25
C SER A 106 0.67 1.75 -18.46
N ASP A 107 1.77 1.81 -19.21
CA ASP A 107 1.98 1.00 -20.41
C ASP A 107 2.05 -0.49 -20.06
N ALA A 108 2.77 -0.82 -18.98
CA ALA A 108 2.89 -2.18 -18.48
C ALA A 108 1.77 -2.60 -17.52
N LYS A 109 0.83 -1.69 -17.18
CA LYS A 109 -0.16 -1.86 -16.11
C LYS A 109 0.44 -2.40 -14.80
N VAL A 110 1.55 -1.79 -14.37
CA VAL A 110 2.25 -2.15 -13.13
C VAL A 110 2.03 -1.08 -12.08
N LEU A 111 1.75 -1.52 -10.85
CA LEU A 111 1.65 -0.68 -9.67
C LEU A 111 2.63 -1.17 -8.61
N VAL A 112 3.44 -0.27 -8.05
CA VAL A 112 4.37 -0.61 -6.96
C VAL A 112 4.04 0.21 -5.73
N LEU A 113 3.64 -0.46 -4.65
CA LEU A 113 3.35 0.12 -3.34
C LEU A 113 4.63 0.36 -2.52
N ALA A 114 4.70 1.51 -1.85
CA ALA A 114 5.78 1.90 -0.96
C ALA A 114 5.30 2.84 0.18
N TRP A 115 6.19 3.12 1.16
CA TRP A 115 5.98 4.09 2.23
C TRP A 115 6.61 5.45 1.94
#